data_AF-A0A087D328-F1
#
_entry.id   AF-A0A087D328-F1
#
_cell.length_a   1.000
_cell.length_b   1.000
_cell.length_c   1.000
_cell.angle_alpha   90.00
_cell.angle_beta   90.00
_cell.angle_gamma   90.00
#
_symmetry.space_group_name_H-M   'P 1'
#
loop_
_entity.id
_entity.type
_entity.pdbx_description
1 polymer ?
#
loop_
_entity_poly.entity_id
_entity_poly.type
_entity_poly.pdbx_seq_one_letter_code
_entity_poly.pdbx_strand_id
1 'polypeptide(L)'
;MTVATAPAKQTSATIRTRFHKLIMSKGRAKAIELMAADAMGAWMYALDYDKPLEPEHQLMLTTLMNEQLSVRDAMIAVTLDPDLLGGEVMQLASHPHQPDNRKRITEILTAAFMDAAFRPDTDRLTNAAAIMLQAANDADGKTSCQPLATAAYCAWLAGDMKAATLLAATALGIDEETNLACIVLYAIEHNDKPAYMR
;
A
#
# COMPACT_ATOMS: atom_id res chain seq x y z
N MET A 1 19.28 -27.75 30.67
CA MET A 1 17.99 -27.30 30.12
C MET A 1 18.19 -25.92 29.54
N THR A 2 18.32 -25.82 28.22
CA THR A 2 18.53 -24.56 27.51
C THR A 2 17.16 -23.91 27.34
N VAL A 3 16.90 -22.81 28.05
CA VAL A 3 15.70 -22.01 27.83
C VAL A 3 15.86 -21.36 26.47
N ALA A 4 15.11 -21.83 25.48
CA ALA A 4 14.98 -21.15 24.20
C ALA A 4 14.35 -19.78 24.47
N THR A 5 15.15 -18.72 24.37
CA THR A 5 14.69 -17.35 24.41
C THR A 5 13.68 -17.19 23.27
N ALA A 6 12.44 -16.80 23.59
CA ALA A 6 11.45 -16.48 22.56
C ALA A 6 12.07 -15.47 21.58
N PRO A 7 11.86 -15.63 20.25
CA PRO A 7 12.39 -14.69 19.28
C PRO A 7 11.90 -13.28 19.65
N ALA A 8 12.81 -12.30 19.59
CA ALA A 8 12.46 -10.92 19.85
C ALA A 8 11.31 -10.50 18.92
N LYS A 9 10.23 -9.94 19.50
CA LYS A 9 9.11 -9.43 18.70
C LYS A 9 9.62 -8.41 17.69
N GLN A 10 9.23 -8.58 16.44
CA GLN A 10 9.55 -7.67 15.36
C GLN A 10 8.88 -6.31 15.61
N THR A 11 9.56 -5.23 15.25
CA THR A 11 9.10 -3.84 15.38
C THR A 11 9.46 -3.06 14.11
N SER A 12 8.81 -1.94 13.85
CA SER A 12 9.13 -1.10 12.68
C SER A 12 10.60 -0.66 12.69
N ALA A 13 11.17 -0.38 13.87
CA ALA A 13 12.58 0.00 14.01
C ALA A 13 13.55 -1.14 13.64
N THR A 14 13.24 -2.38 14.04
CA THR A 14 14.07 -3.55 13.70
C THR A 14 13.94 -3.92 12.22
N ILE A 15 12.74 -3.79 11.63
CA ILE A 15 12.50 -3.93 10.20
C ILE A 15 13.32 -2.90 9.40
N ARG A 16 13.22 -1.61 9.74
CA ARG A 16 13.96 -0.53 9.08
C ARG A 16 15.46 -0.77 9.14
N THR A 17 15.98 -1.14 10.31
CA THR A 17 17.40 -1.45 10.49
C THR A 17 17.84 -2.60 9.58
N ARG A 18 17.03 -3.65 9.48
CA ARG A 18 17.29 -4.78 8.58
C ARG A 18 17.23 -4.37 7.12
N PHE A 19 16.25 -3.55 6.75
CA PHE A 19 16.06 -3.04 5.39
C PHE A 19 17.27 -2.25 4.94
N HIS A 20 17.74 -1.26 5.72
CA HIS A 20 18.92 -0.48 5.38
C HIS A 20 20.20 -1.32 5.29
N LYS A 21 20.39 -2.31 6.18
CA LYS A 21 21.51 -3.27 6.06
C LYS A 21 21.46 -4.07 4.76
N LEU A 22 20.27 -4.48 4.32
CA LEU A 22 20.09 -5.18 3.04
C LEU A 22 20.33 -4.26 1.85
N ILE A 23 19.89 -2.99 1.90
CA ILE A 23 20.21 -2.01 0.85
C ILE A 23 21.72 -1.86 0.71
N MET A 24 22.46 -1.68 1.81
CA MET A 24 23.92 -1.50 1.77
C MET A 24 24.67 -2.72 1.23
N SER A 25 24.16 -3.94 1.48
CA SER A 25 24.85 -5.18 1.09
C SER A 25 24.42 -5.78 -0.24
N LYS A 26 23.18 -5.54 -0.69
CA LYS A 26 22.57 -6.21 -1.86
C LYS A 26 21.87 -5.25 -2.82
N GLY A 27 21.80 -3.96 -2.49
CA GLY A 27 21.04 -2.97 -3.24
C GLY A 27 19.55 -2.96 -2.89
N ARG A 28 18.89 -1.85 -3.24
CA ARG A 28 17.50 -1.57 -2.86
C ARG A 28 16.51 -2.58 -3.44
N ALA A 29 16.59 -2.86 -4.73
CA ALA A 29 15.68 -3.81 -5.39
C ALA A 29 15.69 -5.17 -4.68
N LYS A 30 16.90 -5.70 -4.41
CA LYS A 30 17.02 -6.99 -3.73
C LYS A 30 16.57 -6.95 -2.27
N ALA A 31 16.76 -5.83 -1.58
CA ALA A 31 16.24 -5.65 -0.22
C ALA A 31 14.71 -5.71 -0.19
N ILE A 32 14.04 -5.07 -1.14
CA ILE A 32 12.57 -5.11 -1.28
C ILE A 32 12.11 -6.53 -1.57
N GLU A 33 12.73 -7.21 -2.55
CA GLU A 33 12.39 -8.60 -2.89
C GLU A 33 12.49 -9.54 -1.67
N LEU A 34 13.55 -9.42 -0.88
CA LEU A 34 13.78 -10.30 0.25
C LEU A 34 12.87 -10.00 1.45
N MET A 35 12.41 -8.76 1.61
CA MET A 35 11.63 -8.35 2.78
C MET A 35 10.13 -8.30 2.52
N ALA A 36 9.70 -7.94 1.32
CA ALA A 36 8.29 -7.73 1.00
C ALA A 36 7.60 -8.99 0.47
N ALA A 37 8.31 -9.96 -0.12
CA ALA A 37 7.69 -11.05 -0.89
C ALA A 37 6.59 -11.81 -0.13
N ASP A 38 6.86 -12.23 1.11
CA ASP A 38 5.90 -12.99 1.91
C ASP A 38 4.68 -12.13 2.29
N ALA A 39 4.92 -10.91 2.79
CA ALA A 39 3.85 -10.00 3.18
C ALA A 39 3.02 -9.51 1.98
N MET A 40 3.64 -9.34 0.81
CA MET A 40 2.95 -8.99 -0.44
C MET A 40 2.07 -10.14 -0.92
N GLY A 41 2.56 -11.38 -0.83
CA GLY A 41 1.74 -12.57 -1.10
C GLY A 41 0.54 -12.68 -0.16
N ALA A 42 0.76 -12.41 1.14
CA ALA A 42 -0.32 -12.37 2.13
C ALA A 42 -1.33 -11.24 1.86
N TRP A 43 -0.88 -10.06 1.41
CA TRP A 43 -1.75 -8.97 0.96
C TRP A 43 -2.63 -9.40 -0.21
N MET A 44 -2.05 -9.96 -1.26
CA MET A 44 -2.81 -10.45 -2.42
C MET A 44 -3.85 -11.49 -2.02
N TYR A 45 -3.47 -12.42 -1.14
CA TYR A 45 -4.40 -13.41 -0.61
C TYR A 45 -5.51 -12.77 0.24
N ALA A 46 -5.19 -11.78 1.08
CA ALA A 46 -6.17 -11.10 1.90
C ALA A 46 -7.21 -10.34 1.06
N LEU A 47 -6.79 -9.74 -0.06
CA LEU A 47 -7.68 -9.03 -0.99
C LEU A 47 -8.79 -9.91 -1.54
N ASP A 48 -8.47 -11.15 -1.91
CA ASP A 48 -9.37 -12.03 -2.66
C ASP A 48 -10.23 -12.94 -1.77
N TYR A 49 -9.86 -13.13 -0.50
CA TYR A 49 -10.47 -14.14 0.38
C TYR A 49 -11.13 -13.58 1.64
N ASP A 50 -11.34 -12.26 1.75
CA ASP A 50 -11.92 -11.58 2.93
C ASP A 50 -11.28 -12.05 4.24
N LYS A 51 -9.95 -12.15 4.22
CA LYS A 51 -9.16 -12.60 5.36
C LYS A 51 -8.34 -11.45 5.91
N PRO A 52 -8.24 -11.34 7.25
CA PRO A 52 -7.35 -10.35 7.84
C PRO A 52 -5.91 -10.65 7.46
N LEU A 53 -5.13 -9.60 7.22
CA LEU A 53 -3.69 -9.71 7.10
C LEU A 53 -3.10 -9.94 8.50
N GLU A 54 -2.21 -10.92 8.67
CA GLU A 54 -1.61 -11.20 9.97
C GLU A 54 -0.79 -9.99 10.48
N PRO A 55 -0.72 -9.75 11.80
CA PRO A 55 -0.05 -8.56 12.36
C PRO A 55 1.41 -8.39 11.91
N GLU A 56 2.13 -9.50 11.69
CA GLU A 56 3.51 -9.46 11.21
C GLU A 56 3.63 -8.96 9.77
N HIS A 57 2.70 -9.34 8.90
CA HIS A 57 2.65 -8.89 7.51
C HIS A 57 2.18 -7.44 7.43
N GLN A 58 1.20 -7.06 8.25
CA GLN A 58 0.77 -5.65 8.39
C GLN A 58 1.95 -4.77 8.78
N LEU A 59 2.67 -5.14 9.86
CA LEU A 59 3.83 -4.41 10.34
C LEU A 59 4.94 -4.32 9.28
N MET A 60 5.18 -5.40 8.53
CA MET A 60 6.15 -5.41 7.44
C MET A 60 5.76 -4.43 6.33
N LEU A 61 4.54 -4.53 5.78
CA LEU A 61 4.10 -3.68 4.68
C LEU A 61 4.03 -2.22 5.09
N THR A 62 3.45 -1.91 6.26
CA THR A 62 3.38 -0.55 6.80
C THR A 62 4.77 0.05 6.98
N THR A 63 5.73 -0.72 7.50
CA THR A 63 7.10 -0.23 7.62
C THR A 63 7.72 0.01 6.24
N LEU A 64 7.61 -0.94 5.31
CA LEU A 64 8.26 -0.85 4.00
C LEU A 64 7.66 0.25 3.11
N MET A 65 6.34 0.50 3.16
CA MET A 65 5.73 1.59 2.40
C MET A 65 6.18 2.98 2.88
N ASN A 66 6.51 3.12 4.16
CA ASN A 66 7.10 4.35 4.70
C ASN A 66 8.56 4.52 4.28
N GLU A 67 9.30 3.43 4.09
CA GLU A 67 10.68 3.48 3.59
C GLU A 67 10.77 3.64 2.07
N GLN A 68 9.78 3.13 1.34
CA GLN A 68 9.80 3.02 -0.10
C GLN A 68 8.39 3.05 -0.70
N LEU A 69 8.02 4.17 -1.31
CA LEU A 69 6.70 4.37 -1.91
C LEU A 69 6.36 3.38 -3.04
N SER A 70 7.35 2.82 -3.74
CA SER A 70 7.07 1.80 -4.76
C SER A 70 6.44 0.53 -4.20
N VAL A 71 6.64 0.22 -2.91
CA VAL A 71 5.92 -0.88 -2.24
C VAL A 71 4.44 -0.53 -2.13
N ARG A 72 4.10 0.70 -1.71
CA ARG A 72 2.72 1.20 -1.67
C ARG A 72 2.07 1.17 -3.05
N ASP A 73 2.79 1.69 -4.05
CA ASP A 73 2.24 1.82 -5.40
C ASP A 73 2.00 0.44 -6.04
N ALA A 74 2.87 -0.55 -5.78
CA ALA A 74 2.64 -1.93 -6.19
C ALA A 74 1.44 -2.57 -5.47
N MET A 75 1.26 -2.29 -4.18
CA MET A 75 0.09 -2.75 -3.43
C MET A 75 -1.22 -2.18 -4.00
N ILE A 76 -1.24 -0.89 -4.33
CA ILE A 76 -2.40 -0.25 -4.98
C ILE A 76 -2.62 -0.85 -6.37
N ALA A 77 -1.56 -1.04 -7.16
CA ALA A 77 -1.66 -1.61 -8.50
C ALA A 77 -2.30 -3.00 -8.49
N VAL A 78 -1.87 -3.89 -7.60
CA VAL A 78 -2.48 -5.23 -7.49
C VAL A 78 -3.90 -5.19 -6.95
N THR A 79 -4.27 -4.21 -6.11
CA THR A 79 -5.67 -4.02 -5.71
C THR A 79 -6.56 -3.68 -6.91
N LEU A 80 -6.07 -2.83 -7.82
CA LEU A 80 -6.81 -2.35 -8.98
C LEU A 80 -6.85 -3.33 -10.15
N ASP A 81 -5.80 -4.14 -10.30
CA ASP A 81 -5.65 -5.11 -11.37
C ASP A 81 -5.47 -6.53 -10.78
N PRO A 82 -6.56 -7.31 -10.65
CA PRO A 82 -6.51 -8.67 -10.10
C PRO A 82 -5.74 -9.66 -10.96
N ASP A 83 -5.47 -9.33 -12.23
CA ASP A 83 -4.74 -10.21 -13.13
C ASP A 83 -3.21 -10.11 -12.93
N LEU A 84 -2.73 -9.14 -12.15
CA LEU A 84 -1.31 -9.03 -11.82
C LEU A 84 -0.82 -10.22 -10.99
N LEU A 85 0.15 -10.94 -11.55
CA LEU A 85 0.80 -12.05 -10.88
C LEU A 85 1.79 -11.56 -9.82
N GLY A 86 2.01 -12.33 -8.76
CA GLY A 86 2.89 -11.93 -7.66
C GLY A 86 4.32 -11.58 -8.10
N GLY A 87 4.83 -12.23 -9.15
CA GLY A 87 6.12 -11.88 -9.75
C GLY A 87 6.13 -10.48 -10.37
N GLU A 88 5.05 -10.08 -11.04
CA GLU A 88 4.89 -8.76 -11.64
C GLU A 88 4.75 -7.69 -10.56
N VAL A 89 3.93 -7.93 -9.54
CA VAL A 89 3.78 -7.03 -8.38
C VAL A 89 5.14 -6.78 -7.70
N MET A 90 5.93 -7.84 -7.54
CA MET A 90 7.28 -7.69 -7.00
C MET A 90 8.22 -6.91 -7.91
N GLN A 91 8.12 -7.03 -9.24
CA GLN A 91 8.88 -6.20 -10.19
C GLN A 91 8.49 -4.72 -10.09
N LEU A 92 7.19 -4.43 -9.99
CA LEU A 92 6.68 -3.07 -9.78
C LEU A 92 7.25 -2.46 -8.48
N ALA A 93 7.29 -3.25 -7.40
CA ALA A 93 7.81 -2.80 -6.12
C ALA A 93 9.34 -2.60 -6.12
N SER A 94 10.11 -3.55 -6.67
CA SER A 94 11.57 -3.59 -6.55
C SER A 94 12.30 -2.83 -7.66
N HIS A 95 11.70 -2.69 -8.84
CA HIS A 95 12.27 -2.01 -10.00
C HIS A 95 11.35 -0.92 -10.59
N PRO A 96 10.88 0.06 -9.79
CA PRO A 96 9.86 1.03 -10.21
C PRO A 96 10.31 1.99 -11.32
N HIS A 97 11.63 2.14 -11.52
CA HIS A 97 12.20 3.05 -12.52
C HIS A 97 12.50 2.37 -13.86
N GLN A 98 12.31 1.04 -13.96
CA GLN A 98 12.38 0.39 -15.26
C GLN A 98 11.25 0.93 -16.17
N PRO A 99 11.53 1.25 -17.44
CA PRO A 99 10.55 1.88 -18.33
C PRO A 99 9.21 1.14 -18.38
N ASP A 100 9.25 -0.19 -18.48
CA ASP A 100 8.05 -1.03 -18.57
C ASP A 100 7.25 -1.03 -17.26
N ASN A 101 7.91 -1.14 -16.11
CA ASN A 101 7.24 -1.10 -14.81
C ASN A 101 6.63 0.28 -14.53
N ARG A 102 7.35 1.36 -14.85
CA ARG A 102 6.85 2.73 -14.71
C ARG A 102 5.63 2.93 -15.59
N LYS A 103 5.69 2.49 -16.85
CA LYS A 103 4.58 2.56 -17.80
C LYS A 103 3.39 1.78 -17.26
N ARG A 104 3.59 0.54 -16.80
CA ARG A 104 2.53 -0.34 -16.29
C ARG A 104 1.81 0.25 -15.07
N ILE A 105 2.54 0.73 -14.06
CA ILE A 105 1.94 1.43 -12.90
C ILE A 105 1.15 2.66 -13.35
N THR A 106 1.74 3.47 -14.23
CA THR A 106 1.08 4.69 -14.73
C THR A 106 -0.22 4.34 -15.45
N GLU A 107 -0.23 3.31 -16.29
CA GLU A 107 -1.43 2.85 -17.01
C GLU A 107 -2.53 2.39 -16.06
N ILE A 108 -2.20 1.56 -15.06
CA ILE A 108 -3.18 1.06 -14.07
C ILE A 108 -3.79 2.21 -13.27
N LEU A 109 -2.95 3.09 -12.70
CA LEU A 109 -3.42 4.21 -11.89
C LEU A 109 -4.20 5.24 -12.71
N THR A 110 -3.77 5.48 -13.96
CA THR A 110 -4.47 6.40 -14.87
C THR A 110 -5.81 5.83 -15.29
N ALA A 111 -5.89 4.53 -15.63
CA ALA A 111 -7.14 3.89 -16.00
C ALA A 111 -8.16 3.96 -14.86
N ALA A 112 -7.73 3.68 -13.61
CA ALA A 112 -8.59 3.75 -12.43
C ALA A 112 -9.23 5.13 -12.24
N PHE A 113 -8.59 6.22 -12.70
CA PHE A 113 -9.12 7.57 -12.60
C PHE A 113 -9.83 8.06 -13.86
N MET A 114 -9.25 7.84 -15.04
CA MET A 114 -9.64 8.51 -16.29
C MET A 114 -10.53 7.67 -17.20
N ASP A 115 -10.56 6.34 -17.04
CA ASP A 115 -11.30 5.46 -17.94
C ASP A 115 -12.74 5.24 -17.45
N ALA A 116 -13.71 5.71 -18.23
CA ALA A 116 -15.14 5.52 -17.95
C ALA A 116 -15.60 4.06 -18.14
N ALA A 117 -14.83 3.26 -18.89
CA ALA A 117 -15.06 1.82 -19.05
C ALA A 117 -14.45 1.00 -17.90
N PHE A 118 -13.62 1.60 -17.04
CA PHE A 118 -13.07 0.91 -15.87
C PHE A 118 -14.18 0.37 -14.97
N ARG A 119 -14.03 -0.86 -14.50
CA ARG A 119 -14.97 -1.53 -13.60
C ARG A 119 -14.17 -2.04 -12.41
N PRO A 120 -13.98 -1.21 -11.37
CA PRO A 120 -13.27 -1.67 -10.19
C PRO A 120 -14.09 -2.73 -9.48
N ASP A 121 -13.40 -3.69 -8.90
CA ASP A 121 -13.96 -4.52 -7.85
C ASP A 121 -14.08 -3.68 -6.57
N THR A 122 -15.29 -3.20 -6.30
CA THR A 122 -15.57 -2.32 -5.15
C THR A 122 -15.45 -3.06 -3.82
N ASP A 123 -15.71 -4.36 -3.78
CA ASP A 123 -15.57 -5.16 -2.57
C ASP A 123 -14.09 -5.31 -2.22
N ARG A 124 -13.26 -5.58 -3.24
CA ARG A 124 -11.80 -5.62 -3.10
C ARG A 124 -11.21 -4.27 -2.66
N LEU A 125 -11.68 -3.16 -3.21
CA LEU A 125 -11.28 -1.82 -2.76
C LEU A 125 -11.68 -1.53 -1.32
N THR A 126 -12.90 -1.93 -0.93
CA THR A 126 -13.42 -1.74 0.43
C THR A 126 -12.62 -2.58 1.43
N ASN A 127 -12.33 -3.83 1.08
CA ASN A 127 -11.49 -4.73 1.89
C ASN A 127 -10.06 -4.18 2.02
N ALA A 128 -9.46 -3.72 0.92
CA ALA A 128 -8.15 -3.08 0.93
C ALA A 128 -8.11 -1.86 1.87
N ALA A 129 -9.14 -1.01 1.83
CA ALA A 129 -9.28 0.13 2.72
C ALA A 129 -9.39 -0.28 4.20
N ALA A 130 -10.17 -1.31 4.50
CA ALA A 130 -10.36 -1.82 5.86
C ALA A 130 -9.05 -2.40 6.44
N ILE A 131 -8.33 -3.22 5.67
CA ILE A 131 -7.04 -3.79 6.09
C ILE A 131 -6.01 -2.69 6.33
N MET A 132 -5.93 -1.69 5.44
CA MET A 132 -4.98 -0.58 5.60
C MET A 132 -5.33 0.34 6.77
N LEU A 133 -6.62 0.57 7.03
CA LEU A 133 -7.06 1.30 8.23
C LEU A 133 -6.66 0.56 9.50
N GLN A 134 -6.86 -0.77 9.55
CA GLN A 134 -6.43 -1.56 10.69
C GLN A 134 -4.91 -1.48 10.89
N ALA A 135 -4.14 -1.66 9.81
CA ALA A 135 -2.68 -1.55 9.85
C ALA A 135 -2.18 -0.16 10.27
N ALA A 136 -2.94 0.91 9.96
CA ALA A 136 -2.64 2.26 10.42
C ALA A 136 -2.91 2.45 11.92
N ASN A 137 -3.99 1.86 12.45
CA ASN A 137 -4.35 1.92 13.87
C ASN A 137 -3.33 1.19 14.75
N ASP A 138 -2.71 0.14 14.22
CA ASP A 138 -1.68 -0.65 14.90
C ASP A 138 -0.26 -0.07 14.73
N ALA A 139 -0.10 0.94 13.86
CA ALA A 139 1.17 1.59 13.59
C ALA A 139 1.43 2.79 14.51
N ASP A 140 2.72 3.07 14.76
CA ASP A 140 3.13 4.16 15.64
C ASP A 140 3.40 5.46 14.89
N GLY A 141 2.77 6.54 15.34
CA GLY A 141 3.06 7.92 14.96
C GLY A 141 3.10 8.13 13.45
N LYS A 142 4.27 8.54 12.93
CA LYS A 142 4.43 8.83 11.50
C LYS A 142 4.22 7.63 10.59
N THR A 143 4.40 6.39 11.09
CA THR A 143 4.27 5.21 10.23
C THR A 143 2.83 4.92 9.81
N SER A 144 1.85 5.56 10.44
CA SER A 144 0.43 5.45 10.09
C SER A 144 0.04 6.29 8.85
N CYS A 145 0.86 7.23 8.37
CA CYS A 145 0.44 8.15 7.30
C CYS A 145 0.23 7.44 5.95
N GLN A 146 1.16 6.59 5.52
CA GLN A 146 1.06 5.86 4.25
C GLN A 146 -0.09 4.85 4.21
N PRO A 147 -0.36 4.01 5.24
CA PRO A 147 -1.53 3.14 5.22
C PRO A 147 -2.84 3.92 5.27
N LEU A 148 -2.93 5.03 6.03
CA LEU A 148 -4.13 5.90 6.00
C LEU A 148 -4.37 6.49 4.60
N ALA A 149 -3.33 6.98 3.94
CA ALA A 149 -3.44 7.52 2.59
C ALA A 149 -3.82 6.44 1.56
N THR A 150 -3.32 5.22 1.72
CA THR A 150 -3.69 4.06 0.88
C THR A 150 -5.15 3.68 1.09
N ALA A 151 -5.60 3.63 2.35
CA ALA A 151 -7.01 3.40 2.68
C ALA A 151 -7.92 4.49 2.11
N ALA A 152 -7.50 5.76 2.21
CA ALA A 152 -8.24 6.89 1.66
C ALA A 152 -8.40 6.79 0.14
N TYR A 153 -7.32 6.44 -0.57
CA TYR A 153 -7.35 6.26 -2.02
C TYR A 153 -8.27 5.12 -2.44
N CYS A 154 -8.22 3.98 -1.74
CA CYS A 154 -9.12 2.86 -2.01
C CYS A 154 -10.59 3.21 -1.71
N ALA A 155 -10.87 3.90 -0.60
CA ALA A 155 -12.21 4.36 -0.26
C ALA A 155 -12.76 5.37 -1.30
N TRP A 156 -11.91 6.27 -1.80
CA TRP A 156 -12.28 7.22 -2.84
C TRP A 156 -12.68 6.51 -4.14
N LEU A 157 -11.89 5.52 -4.56
CA LEU A 157 -12.22 4.66 -5.70
C LEU A 157 -13.43 3.74 -5.41
N ALA A 158 -13.70 3.37 -4.16
CA ALA A 158 -14.93 2.62 -3.83
C ALA A 158 -16.19 3.51 -3.85
N GLY A 159 -16.03 4.84 -3.93
CA GLY A 159 -17.13 5.80 -3.92
C GLY A 159 -17.49 6.32 -2.53
N ASP A 160 -16.79 5.88 -1.48
CA ASP A 160 -16.98 6.37 -0.11
C ASP A 160 -16.18 7.66 0.12
N MET A 161 -16.73 8.77 -0.38
CA MET A 161 -16.15 10.10 -0.26
C MET A 161 -15.97 10.54 1.20
N LYS A 162 -16.84 10.06 2.10
CA LYS A 162 -16.79 10.43 3.51
C LYS A 162 -15.60 9.76 4.19
N ALA A 163 -15.43 8.45 4.01
CA ALA A 163 -14.28 7.73 4.52
C ALA A 163 -12.99 8.25 3.90
N ALA A 164 -12.96 8.44 2.58
CA ALA A 164 -11.81 8.98 1.86
C ALA A 164 -11.34 10.33 2.43
N THR A 165 -12.26 11.28 2.63
CA THR A 165 -11.94 12.60 3.17
C THR A 165 -11.36 12.52 4.58
N LEU A 166 -12.01 11.75 5.47
CA LEU A 166 -11.57 11.61 6.86
C LEU A 166 -10.18 10.98 6.96
N LEU A 167 -9.95 9.91 6.21
CA LEU A 167 -8.69 9.16 6.22
C LEU A 167 -7.55 10.01 5.64
N ALA A 168 -7.78 10.69 4.51
CA ALA A 168 -6.78 11.55 3.89
C ALA A 168 -6.42 12.75 4.78
N ALA A 169 -7.41 13.42 5.37
CA ALA A 169 -7.17 14.52 6.30
C ALA A 169 -6.39 14.05 7.55
N THR A 170 -6.68 12.85 8.05
CA THR A 170 -5.95 12.25 9.18
C THR A 170 -4.50 11.94 8.80
N ALA A 171 -4.25 11.40 7.59
CA ALA A 171 -2.90 11.17 7.09
C ALA A 171 -2.10 12.48 7.00
N LEU A 172 -2.69 13.56 6.48
CA LEU A 172 -2.03 14.87 6.39
C LEU A 172 -1.82 15.53 7.75
N GLY A 173 -2.71 15.29 8.72
CA GLY A 173 -2.51 15.75 10.10
C GLY A 173 -1.31 15.09 10.79
N ILE A 174 -0.86 13.92 10.31
CA ILE A 174 0.34 13.22 10.78
C ILE A 174 1.58 13.66 9.98
N ASP A 175 1.44 13.75 8.66
CA ASP A 175 2.50 14.13 7.73
C ASP A 175 1.93 14.86 6.50
N GLU A 176 2.11 16.18 6.47
CA GLU A 176 1.61 17.09 5.43
C GLU A 176 2.21 16.78 4.04
N GLU A 177 3.34 16.06 3.97
CA GLU A 177 3.99 15.68 2.71
C GLU A 177 3.45 14.35 2.13
N THR A 178 2.37 13.80 2.70
CA THR A 178 1.76 12.55 2.22
C THR A 178 1.01 12.77 0.89
N ASN A 179 1.77 12.79 -0.21
CA ASN A 179 1.29 13.13 -1.57
C ASN A 179 0.01 12.38 -1.99
N LEU A 180 -0.14 11.11 -1.63
CA LEU A 180 -1.34 10.33 -1.99
C LEU A 180 -2.60 10.88 -1.30
N ALA A 181 -2.49 11.31 -0.05
CA ALA A 181 -3.59 11.96 0.66
C ALA A 181 -3.91 13.34 0.07
N CYS A 182 -2.89 14.11 -0.33
CA CYS A 182 -3.07 15.36 -1.07
C CYS A 182 -3.85 15.15 -2.38
N ILE A 183 -3.50 14.11 -3.16
CA ILE A 183 -4.20 13.77 -4.41
C ILE A 183 -5.68 13.48 -4.14
N VAL A 184 -5.99 12.67 -3.12
CA VAL A 184 -7.37 12.31 -2.76
C VAL A 184 -8.18 13.54 -2.36
N LEU A 185 -7.67 14.37 -1.45
CA LEU A 185 -8.40 15.58 -1.02
C LEU A 185 -8.57 16.57 -2.16
N TYR A 186 -7.51 16.80 -2.95
CA TYR A 186 -7.59 17.68 -4.11
C TYR A 186 -8.70 17.24 -5.07
N ALA A 187 -8.76 15.94 -5.39
CA ALA A 187 -9.80 15.42 -6.28
C ALA A 187 -11.21 15.59 -5.69
N ILE A 188 -11.39 15.30 -4.40
CA ILE A 188 -12.68 15.47 -3.72
C ILE A 188 -13.12 16.94 -3.69
N GLU A 189 -12.22 17.87 -3.36
CA GLU A 189 -12.49 19.31 -3.30
C GLU A 189 -12.94 19.88 -4.65
N HIS A 190 -12.39 19.35 -5.75
CA HIS A 190 -12.74 19.76 -7.11
C HIS A 190 -13.91 18.95 -7.70
N ASN A 191 -14.53 18.08 -6.90
CA ASN A 191 -15.58 17.14 -7.34
C ASN A 191 -15.12 16.26 -8.52
N ASP A 192 -13.81 16.02 -8.62
CA ASP A 192 -13.21 15.08 -9.54
C ASP A 192 -13.39 13.68 -8.98
N LYS A 193 -14.42 13.00 -9.48
CA LYS A 193 -14.62 11.57 -9.23
C LYS A 193 -13.92 10.75 -10.31
N PRO A 194 -13.53 9.50 -10.02
CA PRO A 194 -13.13 8.56 -11.05
C PRO A 194 -14.15 8.51 -12.19
N ALA A 195 -13.68 8.46 -13.42
CA ALA A 195 -14.51 8.67 -14.61
C ALA A 195 -15.68 7.67 -14.72
N TYR A 196 -15.53 6.44 -14.21
CA TYR A 196 -16.61 5.44 -14.19
C TYR A 196 -17.75 5.77 -13.21
N MET A 197 -17.58 6.75 -12.31
CA MET A 197 -18.63 7.24 -11.40
C MET A 197 -19.35 8.49 -11.91
N ARG A 198 -18.99 8.99 -13.10
CA ARG A 198 -19.54 10.21 -13.69
C ARG A 198 -20.78 9.93 -14.54
#